data_AF-A0AAV5KTL2-F1
#
_entry.id   AF-A0AAV5KTL2-F1
#
_cell.length_a   1.000
_cell.length_b   1.000
_cell.length_c   1.000
_cell.angle_alpha   90.00
_cell.angle_beta   90.00
_cell.angle_gamma   90.00
#
_symmetry.space_group_name_H-M   'P 1'
#
loop_
_entity.id
_entity.type
_entity.pdbx_description
1 polymer ?
#
loop_
_entity_poly.entity_id
_entity_poly.type
_entity_poly.pdbx_seq_one_letter_code
_entity_poly.pdbx_strand_id
1 'polypeptide(L)'
;MPFQPGNGVFLDCCNRLLLYQVMSACQYYICSPASKQVVQIPRDSTHERSRYAALAFHPLESPHYRVVRFNHWPNYPESDTVTLDLFSLESGKWLSHLMPMETTVKVDLWIKCCVYLNGVLYRSSHSKHLLHFDLNEMNALATELPNMGTADVWGFIGVSRGCLYYSNQDDSTLFVWALEVQHKVSRWILKHTIHINDFVKDCSGGIWCLINNNSWPKP
;
A
#
# COMPACT_ATOMS: atom_id res chain seq x y z
N MET A 1 -24.17 -10.45 -6.98
CA MET A 1 -23.19 -9.36 -6.72
C MET A 1 -22.39 -9.13 -7.99
N PRO A 2 -22.11 -7.89 -8.44
CA PRO A 2 -21.43 -7.67 -9.70
C PRO A 2 -19.91 -7.83 -9.51
N PHE A 3 -19.48 -9.04 -9.19
CA PHE A 3 -18.12 -9.54 -9.39
C PHE A 3 -18.25 -11.06 -9.52
N GLN A 4 -18.20 -11.56 -10.75
CA GLN A 4 -17.75 -12.93 -10.96
C GLN A 4 -16.21 -12.89 -10.87
N PRO A 5 -15.59 -13.63 -9.93
CA PRO A 5 -14.15 -13.69 -9.80
C PRO A 5 -13.61 -14.56 -10.93
N GLY A 6 -13.31 -13.94 -12.07
CA GLY A 6 -12.57 -14.58 -13.15
C GLY A 6 -11.44 -13.66 -13.59
N ASN A 7 -10.30 -13.73 -12.89
CA ASN A 7 -8.99 -13.15 -13.28
C ASN A 7 -8.57 -11.76 -12.75
N GLY A 8 -9.33 -11.15 -11.83
CA GLY A 8 -8.93 -9.89 -11.17
C GLY A 8 -8.11 -10.12 -9.90
N VAL A 9 -6.98 -9.42 -9.74
CA VAL A 9 -6.13 -9.40 -8.53
C VAL A 9 -6.39 -8.11 -7.76
N PHE A 10 -6.64 -8.23 -6.45
CA PHE A 10 -6.70 -7.08 -5.55
C PHE A 10 -5.31 -6.45 -5.38
N LEU A 11 -5.22 -5.13 -5.55
CA LEU A 11 -3.98 -4.37 -5.47
C LEU A 11 -3.91 -3.49 -4.22
N ASP A 12 -4.94 -2.67 -4.00
CA ASP A 12 -4.91 -1.65 -2.95
C ASP A 12 -6.32 -1.22 -2.52
N CYS A 13 -6.42 -0.58 -1.36
CA CYS A 13 -7.64 0.05 -0.88
C CYS A 13 -7.34 1.40 -0.21
N CYS A 14 -8.16 2.40 -0.50
CA CYS A 14 -8.02 3.72 0.10
C CYS A 14 -9.38 4.37 0.27
N ASN A 15 -9.69 4.87 1.47
CA ASN A 15 -10.92 5.62 1.78
C ASN A 15 -12.20 5.01 1.15
N ARG A 16 -12.41 3.71 1.38
CA ARG A 16 -13.57 2.89 0.90
C ARG A 16 -13.60 2.57 -0.59
N LEU A 17 -12.59 2.96 -1.35
CA LEU A 17 -12.39 2.49 -2.72
C LEU A 17 -11.43 1.30 -2.75
N LEU A 18 -11.69 0.37 -3.66
CA LEU A 18 -10.86 -0.81 -3.90
C LEU A 18 -10.29 -0.74 -5.32
N LEU A 19 -9.00 -1.06 -5.46
CA LEU A 19 -8.30 -1.14 -6.74
C LEU A 19 -8.03 -2.60 -7.09
N TYR A 20 -8.45 -2.99 -8.29
CA TYR A 20 -8.23 -4.30 -8.86
C TYR A 20 -7.52 -4.20 -10.21
N GLN A 21 -6.77 -5.24 -10.56
CA GLN A 21 -6.16 -5.39 -11.87
C GLN A 21 -6.51 -6.73 -12.51
N VAL A 22 -6.94 -6.71 -13.77
CA VAL A 22 -7.01 -7.91 -14.60
C VAL A 22 -5.66 -8.11 -15.28
N MET A 23 -4.91 -9.11 -14.84
CA MET A 23 -3.51 -9.31 -15.20
C MET A 23 -3.29 -9.52 -16.70
N SER A 24 -4.11 -10.35 -17.34
CA SER A 24 -3.99 -10.66 -18.78
C SER A 24 -4.17 -9.45 -19.69
N ALA A 25 -4.86 -8.42 -19.19
CA ALA A 25 -5.21 -7.23 -19.96
C ALA A 25 -4.51 -5.96 -19.46
N CYS A 26 -3.69 -6.05 -18.39
CA CYS A 26 -3.12 -4.90 -17.67
C CYS A 26 -4.16 -3.80 -17.38
N GLN A 27 -5.38 -4.20 -17.04
CA GLN A 27 -6.54 -3.31 -16.90
C GLN A 27 -6.84 -3.05 -15.43
N TYR A 28 -6.88 -1.79 -15.03
CA TYR A 28 -7.26 -1.37 -13.68
C TYR A 28 -8.77 -1.08 -13.57
N TYR A 29 -9.34 -1.40 -12.42
CA TYR A 29 -10.71 -1.10 -12.05
C TYR A 29 -10.78 -0.55 -10.64
N ILE A 30 -11.62 0.46 -10.45
CA ILE A 30 -12.01 0.99 -9.14
C ILE A 30 -13.38 0.49 -8.80
N CYS A 31 -13.52 -0.09 -7.61
CA CYS A 31 -14.79 -0.52 -7.06
C CYS A 31 -15.12 0.31 -5.83
N SER A 32 -16.36 0.81 -5.76
CA SER A 32 -16.97 1.32 -4.54
C SER A 32 -17.94 0.25 -4.01
N PRO A 33 -17.59 -0.50 -2.96
CA PRO A 33 -18.48 -1.52 -2.40
C PRO A 33 -19.80 -0.95 -1.91
N ALA A 34 -19.78 0.30 -1.40
CA ALA A 34 -20.95 0.98 -0.87
C ALA A 34 -21.99 1.29 -1.97
N SER A 35 -21.55 1.81 -3.12
CA SER A 35 -22.45 2.11 -4.24
C SER A 35 -22.58 0.96 -5.25
N LYS A 36 -21.81 -0.12 -5.09
CA LYS A 36 -21.70 -1.24 -6.04
C LYS A 36 -21.32 -0.81 -7.46
N GLN A 37 -20.67 0.35 -7.57
CA GLN A 37 -20.19 0.89 -8.84
C GLN A 37 -18.77 0.42 -9.10
N VAL A 38 -18.51 0.13 -10.37
CA VAL A 38 -17.19 -0.25 -10.87
C VAL A 38 -16.85 0.67 -12.04
N VAL A 39 -15.67 1.28 -11.97
CA VAL A 39 -15.16 2.17 -13.00
C VAL A 39 -13.89 1.56 -13.59
N GLN A 40 -13.87 1.42 -14.91
CA GLN A 40 -12.69 1.02 -15.66
C GLN A 40 -11.78 2.23 -15.85
N ILE A 41 -10.51 2.09 -15.51
CA ILE A 41 -9.51 3.15 -15.75
C ILE A 41 -9.02 3.05 -17.20
N PRO A 42 -8.93 4.13 -17.98
CA PRO A 42 -8.34 4.09 -19.32
C PRO A 42 -6.97 3.40 -19.31
N ARG A 43 -6.69 2.59 -20.33
CA ARG A 43 -5.33 2.07 -20.55
C ARG A 43 -4.53 3.08 -21.34
N ASP A 44 -3.23 3.01 -21.16
CA ASP A 44 -2.25 3.65 -22.04
C ASP A 44 -1.37 2.53 -22.64
N SER A 45 -1.03 2.64 -23.92
CA SER A 45 -0.30 1.59 -24.66
C SER A 45 1.11 1.35 -24.14
N THR A 46 1.68 2.31 -23.40
CA THR A 46 2.98 2.15 -22.77
C THR A 46 2.93 1.24 -21.52
N HIS A 47 1.75 0.69 -21.18
CA HIS A 47 1.45 0.11 -19.88
C HIS A 47 1.53 -1.42 -19.77
N GLU A 48 2.07 -2.10 -20.78
CA GLU A 48 1.95 -3.56 -20.95
C GLU A 48 2.62 -4.43 -19.86
N ARG A 49 3.41 -3.85 -18.94
CA ARG A 49 4.23 -4.63 -18.00
C ARG A 49 4.15 -4.23 -16.53
N SER A 50 3.52 -3.11 -16.19
CA SER A 50 3.46 -2.69 -14.79
C SER A 50 2.35 -3.42 -14.02
N ARG A 51 2.73 -4.05 -12.92
CA ARG A 51 1.87 -4.92 -12.08
C ARG A 51 1.42 -4.25 -10.78
N TYR A 52 1.82 -3.02 -10.55
CA TYR A 52 1.64 -2.39 -9.25
C TYR A 52 1.13 -0.96 -9.39
N ALA A 53 0.00 -0.75 -8.73
CA ALA A 53 -0.63 0.54 -8.61
C ALA A 53 -1.24 0.66 -7.22
N ALA A 54 -1.45 1.90 -6.80
CA ALA A 54 -2.01 2.27 -5.52
C ALA A 54 -3.07 3.36 -5.70
N LEU A 55 -3.94 3.48 -4.70
CA LEU A 55 -4.94 4.53 -4.62
C LEU A 55 -4.47 5.68 -3.74
N ALA A 56 -4.60 6.88 -4.28
CA ALA A 56 -4.45 8.12 -3.53
C ALA A 56 -5.79 8.85 -3.55
N PHE A 57 -6.50 8.78 -2.43
CA PHE A 57 -7.83 9.38 -2.31
C PHE A 57 -8.12 9.76 -0.87
N HIS A 58 -8.53 11.00 -0.64
CA HIS A 58 -9.19 11.38 0.61
C HIS A 58 -10.36 12.30 0.26
N PRO A 59 -11.62 11.93 0.58
CA PRO A 59 -12.78 12.70 0.18
C PRO A 59 -12.86 14.12 0.76
N LEU A 60 -12.09 14.42 1.82
CA LEU A 60 -12.00 15.76 2.40
C LEU A 60 -10.98 16.65 1.67
N GLU A 61 -9.99 16.07 0.99
CA GLU A 61 -8.98 16.80 0.23
C GLU A 61 -9.44 17.06 -1.21
N SER A 62 -10.06 16.08 -1.85
CA SER A 62 -10.54 16.16 -3.22
C SER A 62 -11.69 15.16 -3.46
N PRO A 63 -12.69 15.51 -4.29
CA PRO A 63 -13.70 14.55 -4.72
C PRO A 63 -13.14 13.50 -5.71
N HIS A 64 -11.94 13.71 -6.26
CA HIS A 64 -11.35 12.86 -7.28
C HIS A 64 -10.25 11.97 -6.69
N TYR A 65 -10.32 10.67 -6.98
CA TYR A 65 -9.23 9.76 -6.69
C TYR A 65 -8.13 9.87 -7.74
N ARG A 66 -6.90 9.56 -7.34
CA ARG A 66 -5.77 9.33 -8.23
C ARG A 66 -5.36 7.86 -8.17
N VAL A 67 -5.01 7.29 -9.32
CA VAL A 67 -4.36 5.97 -9.39
C VAL A 67 -2.90 6.20 -9.70
N VAL A 68 -2.04 5.76 -8.79
CA VAL A 68 -0.59 5.91 -8.90
C VAL A 68 -0.01 4.58 -9.31
N ARG A 69 0.56 4.53 -10.51
CA ARG A 69 1.25 3.36 -11.02
C ARG A 69 2.75 3.57 -10.87
N PHE A 70 3.42 2.54 -10.42
CA PHE A 70 4.86 2.59 -10.27
C PHE A 70 5.50 1.97 -11.51
N ASN A 71 6.30 2.77 -12.22
CA ASN A 71 7.02 2.37 -13.42
C ASN A 71 8.44 2.01 -13.02
N HIS A 72 8.64 0.75 -12.62
CA HIS A 72 9.97 0.25 -12.29
C HIS A 72 10.46 -0.69 -13.38
N TRP A 73 11.70 -0.45 -13.81
CA TRP A 73 12.40 -1.31 -14.73
C TRP A 73 13.34 -2.22 -13.94
N PRO A 74 13.14 -3.55 -13.95
CA PRO A 74 13.85 -4.49 -13.09
C PRO A 74 15.37 -4.63 -13.37
N ASN A 75 15.93 -3.82 -14.27
CA ASN A 75 17.34 -3.90 -14.65
C ASN A 75 18.25 -2.97 -13.83
N TYR A 76 17.70 -2.11 -12.98
CA TYR A 76 18.48 -1.20 -12.12
C TYR A 76 17.92 -1.22 -10.69
N PRO A 77 18.44 -2.08 -9.80
CA PRO A 77 17.90 -2.26 -8.45
C PRO A 77 18.11 -1.01 -7.57
N GLU A 78 19.06 -0.16 -7.92
CA GLU A 78 19.39 1.08 -7.24
C GLU A 78 19.20 2.26 -8.20
N SER A 79 18.35 3.20 -7.82
CA SER A 79 18.08 4.41 -8.58
C SER A 79 17.89 5.58 -7.62
N ASP A 80 18.40 6.74 -8.00
CA ASP A 80 18.14 8.03 -7.37
C ASP A 80 16.85 8.69 -7.90
N THR A 81 16.15 8.01 -8.81
CA THR A 81 14.89 8.46 -9.40
C THR A 81 13.87 7.34 -9.50
N VAL A 82 12.60 7.69 -9.27
CA VAL A 82 11.46 6.77 -9.44
C VAL A 82 10.46 7.39 -10.40
N THR A 83 10.08 6.65 -11.43
CA THR A 83 9.02 7.11 -12.35
C THR A 83 7.67 6.60 -11.88
N LEU A 84 6.72 7.51 -11.66
CA LEU A 84 5.33 7.20 -11.38
C LEU A 84 4.44 7.68 -12.51
N ASP A 85 3.42 6.90 -12.86
CA ASP A 85 2.36 7.35 -13.76
C ASP A 85 1.09 7.59 -12.95
N LEU A 86 0.59 8.81 -13.05
CA LEU A 86 -0.57 9.26 -12.29
C LEU A 86 -1.76 9.35 -13.25
N PHE A 87 -2.81 8.61 -12.93
CA PHE A 87 -4.12 8.83 -13.52
C PHE A 87 -4.94 9.71 -12.60
N SER A 88 -5.48 10.79 -13.14
CA SER A 88 -6.50 11.62 -12.49
C SER A 88 -7.82 11.47 -13.23
N LEU A 89 -8.92 11.36 -12.49
CA LEU A 89 -10.25 11.40 -13.09
C LEU A 89 -10.54 12.73 -13.78
N GLU A 90 -9.94 13.83 -13.31
CA GLU A 90 -10.13 15.16 -13.86
C GLU A 90 -9.58 15.29 -15.28
N SER A 91 -8.36 14.81 -15.51
CA SER A 91 -7.72 14.85 -16.83
C SER A 91 -8.16 13.70 -17.74
N GLY A 92 -8.62 12.59 -17.16
CA GLY A 92 -8.93 11.35 -17.86
C GLY A 92 -7.71 10.71 -18.55
N LYS A 93 -6.50 11.16 -18.23
CA LYS A 93 -5.24 10.75 -18.88
C LYS A 93 -4.21 10.34 -17.84
N TRP A 94 -3.28 9.49 -18.27
CA TRP A 94 -2.07 9.17 -17.52
C TRP A 94 -1.01 10.24 -17.77
N LEU A 95 -0.30 10.64 -16.72
CA LEU A 95 0.85 11.52 -16.79
C LEU A 95 2.03 10.86 -16.07
N SER A 96 3.17 10.77 -16.75
CA SER A 96 4.40 10.24 -16.17
C SER A 96 5.18 11.35 -15.46
N HIS A 97 5.60 11.07 -14.23
CA HIS A 97 6.39 11.96 -13.40
C HIS A 97 7.66 11.25 -12.96
N LEU A 98 8.81 11.86 -13.24
CA LEU A 98 10.10 11.44 -12.70
C LEU A 98 10.28 12.10 -11.33
N MET A 99 10.34 11.30 -10.28
CA MET A 99 10.51 11.79 -8.91
C MET A 99 11.98 11.61 -8.48
N PRO A 100 12.70 12.69 -8.19
CA PRO A 100 14.02 12.59 -7.58
C PRO A 100 13.90 12.05 -6.16
N MET A 101 14.82 11.18 -5.77
CA MET A 101 14.97 10.64 -4.42
C MET A 101 16.20 11.25 -3.75
N GLU A 102 16.04 11.68 -2.50
CA GLU A 102 17.17 12.19 -1.70
C GLU A 102 18.22 11.12 -1.37
N THR A 103 17.86 9.84 -1.48
CA THR A 103 18.75 8.71 -1.15
C THR A 103 18.51 7.56 -2.12
N THR A 104 19.58 6.92 -2.56
CA THR A 104 19.51 5.71 -3.37
C THR A 104 18.98 4.56 -2.52
N VAL A 105 17.78 4.09 -2.85
CA VAL A 105 17.15 2.96 -2.16
C VAL A 105 17.04 1.78 -3.12
N LYS A 106 17.22 0.56 -2.62
CA LYS A 106 16.91 -0.64 -3.39
C LYS A 106 15.40 -0.74 -3.61
N VAL A 107 14.96 -0.38 -4.81
CA VAL A 107 13.55 -0.42 -5.22
C VAL A 107 13.25 -1.80 -5.81
N ASP A 108 13.49 -2.88 -5.05
CA ASP A 108 13.27 -4.24 -5.56
C ASP A 108 12.05 -4.94 -4.91
N LEU A 109 11.46 -5.88 -5.65
CA LEU A 109 10.37 -6.82 -5.33
C LEU A 109 9.22 -6.35 -4.40
N TRP A 110 8.78 -5.11 -4.57
CA TRP A 110 7.52 -4.53 -4.05
C TRP A 110 6.52 -5.47 -3.34
N ILE A 111 6.73 -5.66 -2.04
CA ILE A 111 5.73 -6.24 -1.15
C ILE A 111 4.49 -5.32 -1.10
N LYS A 112 3.32 -5.95 -0.99
CA LYS A 112 2.00 -5.33 -1.14
C LYS A 112 1.67 -4.34 -0.01
N CYS A 113 0.78 -3.41 -0.35
CA CYS A 113 0.19 -2.33 0.46
C CYS A 113 0.94 -0.99 0.42
N CYS A 114 0.26 0.01 -0.13
CA CYS A 114 0.60 1.42 0.00
C CYS A 114 -0.42 2.07 0.95
N VAL A 115 -0.07 3.22 1.51
CA VAL A 115 -0.98 3.98 2.36
C VAL A 115 -0.95 5.43 1.93
N TYR A 116 -2.12 6.01 1.66
CA TYR A 116 -2.25 7.43 1.34
C TYR A 116 -2.61 8.22 2.59
N LEU A 117 -1.90 9.32 2.83
CA LEU A 117 -2.20 10.29 3.89
C LEU A 117 -1.71 11.69 3.47
N ASN A 118 -2.61 12.67 3.50
CA ASN A 118 -2.30 14.10 3.34
C ASN A 118 -1.44 14.43 2.11
N GLY A 119 -1.81 13.93 0.93
CA GLY A 119 -1.06 14.16 -0.32
C GLY A 119 0.15 13.26 -0.53
N VAL A 120 0.56 12.47 0.48
CA VAL A 120 1.73 11.61 0.41
C VAL A 120 1.29 10.15 0.32
N LEU A 121 1.91 9.40 -0.59
CA LEU A 121 1.76 7.96 -0.70
C LEU A 121 2.97 7.27 -0.05
N TYR A 122 2.70 6.44 0.95
CA TYR A 122 3.70 5.75 1.74
C TYR A 122 3.79 4.29 1.33
N ARG A 123 5.03 3.75 1.31
CA ARG A 123 5.29 2.35 0.96
C ARG A 123 6.55 1.83 1.64
N SER A 124 6.52 0.61 2.17
CA SER A 124 7.73 -0.05 2.67
C SER A 124 8.59 -0.61 1.52
N SER A 125 9.91 -0.40 1.58
CA SER A 125 10.89 -0.97 0.66
C SER A 125 11.54 -2.23 1.22
N HIS A 126 12.21 -3.00 0.36
CA HIS A 126 12.92 -4.18 0.80
C HIS A 126 14.14 -3.89 1.69
N SER A 127 14.72 -2.70 1.52
CA SER A 127 15.88 -2.25 2.29
C SER A 127 15.51 -1.69 3.67
N LYS A 128 14.32 -2.03 4.22
CA LYS A 128 13.82 -1.52 5.50
C LYS A 128 13.69 0.01 5.55
N HIS A 129 13.28 0.62 4.44
CA HIS A 129 12.92 2.04 4.41
C HIS A 129 11.42 2.21 4.19
N LEU A 130 10.87 3.26 4.76
CA LEU A 130 9.59 3.83 4.35
C LEU A 130 9.89 4.81 3.21
N LEU A 131 9.31 4.56 2.05
CA LEU A 131 9.28 5.47 0.91
C LEU A 131 8.07 6.38 1.02
N HIS A 132 8.29 7.66 0.77
CA HIS A 132 7.28 8.71 0.81
C HIS A 132 7.28 9.34 -0.58
N PHE A 133 6.17 9.24 -1.30
CA PHE A 133 6.00 9.87 -2.60
C PHE A 133 5.04 11.04 -2.42
N ASP A 134 5.57 12.27 -2.43
CA ASP A 134 4.75 13.48 -2.37
C ASP A 134 4.11 13.69 -3.74
N LEU A 135 2.79 13.48 -3.81
CA LEU A 135 2.04 13.56 -5.06
C LEU A 135 1.64 15.00 -5.42
N ASN A 136 2.02 15.99 -4.62
CA ASN A 136 1.76 17.40 -4.88
C ASN A 136 3.05 18.09 -5.36
N GLU A 137 4.16 17.87 -4.66
CA GLU A 137 5.48 18.41 -4.99
C GLU A 137 6.26 17.54 -5.99
N MET A 138 5.76 16.33 -6.27
CA MET A 138 6.38 15.37 -7.20
C MET A 138 7.84 15.02 -6.84
N ASN A 139 8.09 14.82 -5.55
CA ASN A 139 9.37 14.38 -5.02
C ASN A 139 9.21 13.11 -4.18
N ALA A 140 10.33 12.48 -3.85
CA ALA A 140 10.33 11.31 -3.01
C ALA A 140 11.46 11.36 -1.98
N LEU A 141 11.17 10.82 -0.79
CA LEU A 141 12.13 10.68 0.29
C LEU A 141 12.02 9.30 0.92
N ALA A 142 13.08 8.91 1.63
CA ALA A 142 13.15 7.65 2.33
C ALA A 142 13.50 7.88 3.80
N THR A 143 12.76 7.23 4.70
CA THR A 143 13.05 7.22 6.14
C THR A 143 13.30 5.79 6.56
N GLU A 144 14.33 5.53 7.38
CA GLU A 144 14.57 4.18 7.91
C GLU A 144 13.37 3.70 8.74
N LEU A 145 12.99 2.43 8.56
CA LEU A 145 11.99 1.78 9.40
C LEU A 145 12.64 1.33 10.73
N PRO A 146 11.91 1.36 11.85
CA PRO A 146 12.38 0.78 13.10
C PRO A 146 12.71 -0.70 12.91
N ASN A 147 13.87 -1.11 13.41
CA ASN A 147 14.28 -2.52 13.43
C ASN A 147 14.61 -2.91 14.88
N MET A 148 13.79 -3.80 15.46
CA MET A 148 13.98 -4.26 16.85
C MET A 148 14.36 -5.73 16.97
N GLY A 149 14.61 -6.43 15.85
CA GLY A 149 14.84 -7.88 15.88
C GLY A 149 15.90 -8.36 14.89
N THR A 150 16.33 -9.60 15.11
CA THR A 150 17.22 -10.35 14.19
C THR A 150 16.45 -11.07 13.09
N ALA A 151 15.13 -11.21 13.24
CA ALA A 151 14.29 -11.89 12.26
C ALA A 151 13.97 -10.97 11.07
N ASP A 152 14.03 -11.50 9.86
CA ASP A 152 13.70 -10.80 8.61
C ASP A 152 12.19 -10.72 8.38
N VAL A 153 11.44 -10.35 9.43
CA VAL A 153 9.98 -10.28 9.38
C VAL A 153 9.58 -8.90 8.85
N TRP A 154 8.73 -8.91 7.82
CA TRP A 154 8.17 -7.72 7.22
C TRP A 154 7.10 -7.11 8.12
N GLY A 155 7.21 -5.80 8.36
CA GLY A 155 6.18 -5.07 9.08
C GLY A 155 5.05 -4.58 8.17
N PHE A 156 3.99 -4.04 8.79
CA PHE A 156 2.86 -3.45 8.11
C PHE A 156 2.77 -1.96 8.41
N ILE A 157 2.45 -1.18 7.38
CA ILE A 157 2.12 0.24 7.51
C ILE A 157 0.60 0.43 7.50
N GLY A 158 0.12 1.45 8.22
CA GLY A 158 -1.30 1.79 8.26
C GLY A 158 -1.54 3.20 8.79
N VAL A 159 -2.73 3.73 8.58
CA VAL A 159 -3.13 5.05 9.09
C VAL A 159 -4.23 4.89 10.13
N SER A 160 -4.09 5.59 11.24
CA SER A 160 -5.13 5.71 12.26
C SER A 160 -5.15 7.14 12.79
N ARG A 161 -6.34 7.76 12.85
CA ARG A 161 -6.54 9.13 13.37
C ARG A 161 -5.62 10.18 12.75
N GLY A 162 -5.34 10.06 11.45
CA GLY A 162 -4.45 10.97 10.72
C GLY A 162 -2.96 10.79 11.00
N CYS A 163 -2.58 9.75 11.75
CA CYS A 163 -1.18 9.39 12.00
C CYS A 163 -0.82 8.13 11.22
N LEU A 164 0.40 8.09 10.68
CA LEU A 164 0.96 6.90 10.07
C LEU A 164 1.59 6.03 11.16
N TYR A 165 1.33 4.73 11.08
CA TYR A 165 1.87 3.72 11.97
C TYR A 165 2.63 2.68 11.18
N TYR A 166 3.67 2.15 11.82
CA TYR A 166 4.36 0.95 11.40
C TYR A 166 4.23 -0.08 12.51
N SER A 167 4.06 -1.33 12.14
CA SER A 167 4.03 -2.45 13.08
C SER A 167 4.94 -3.55 12.60
N ASN A 168 5.67 -4.17 13.52
CA ASN A 168 6.60 -5.25 13.23
C ASN A 168 6.63 -6.19 14.45
N GLN A 169 6.99 -7.44 14.21
CA GLN A 169 7.00 -8.48 15.24
C GLN A 169 8.40 -9.05 15.37
N ASP A 170 8.84 -9.20 16.62
CA ASP A 170 10.01 -10.01 16.96
C ASP A 170 9.57 -11.16 17.87
N ASP A 171 9.78 -12.39 17.41
CA ASP A 171 9.29 -13.61 18.04
C ASP A 171 7.81 -13.52 18.45
N SER A 172 7.51 -13.38 19.74
CA SER A 172 6.16 -13.32 20.31
C SER A 172 5.72 -11.91 20.72
N THR A 173 6.45 -10.87 20.29
CA THR A 173 6.17 -9.48 20.64
C THR A 173 5.90 -8.63 19.40
N LEU A 174 4.70 -8.03 19.34
CA LEU A 174 4.32 -7.04 18.35
C LEU A 174 4.65 -5.64 18.86
N PHE A 175 5.35 -4.86 18.05
CA PHE A 175 5.68 -3.47 18.30
C PHE A 175 4.92 -2.58 17.33
N VAL A 176 4.46 -1.43 17.82
CA VAL A 176 3.73 -0.44 17.02
C VAL A 176 4.35 0.93 17.23
N TRP A 177 4.84 1.53 16.15
CA TRP A 177 5.40 2.88 16.13
C TRP A 177 4.47 3.83 15.39
N ALA A 178 4.41 5.07 15.85
CA ALA A 178 3.83 6.17 15.09
C ALA A 178 4.96 7.00 14.45
N LEU A 179 4.76 7.41 13.21
CA LEU A 179 5.62 8.39 12.56
C LEU A 179 5.23 9.79 13.02
N GLU A 180 6.16 10.51 13.61
CA GLU A 180 6.02 11.94 13.89
C GLU A 180 6.93 12.72 12.95
N VAL A 181 6.35 13.68 12.23
CA VAL A 181 7.09 14.60 11.37
C VAL A 181 7.16 15.95 12.07
N GLN A 182 8.34 16.38 12.47
CA GLN A 182 8.59 17.67 13.11
C GLN A 182 9.66 18.43 12.32
N HIS A 183 9.37 19.65 11.88
CA HIS A 183 10.33 20.49 11.12
C HIS A 183 10.99 19.76 9.93
N LYS A 184 10.21 18.97 9.17
CA LYS A 184 10.67 18.11 8.06
C LYS A 184 11.58 16.94 8.46
N VAL A 185 11.78 16.70 9.75
CA VAL A 185 12.46 15.52 10.27
C VAL A 185 11.41 14.49 10.68
N SER A 186 11.46 13.33 10.05
CA SER A 186 10.63 12.18 10.37
C SER A 186 11.29 11.35 11.45
N ARG A 187 10.57 11.02 12.52
CA ARG A 187 11.03 10.10 13.57
C ARG A 187 9.96 9.10 13.94
N TRP A 188 10.38 7.88 14.24
CA TRP A 188 9.50 6.84 14.76
C TRP A 188 9.45 6.88 16.28
N ILE A 189 8.24 6.82 16.83
CA ILE A 189 8.03 6.73 18.28
C ILE A 189 7.27 5.45 18.59
N LEU A 190 7.87 4.61 19.41
CA LEU A 190 7.21 3.40 19.91
C LEU A 190 6.01 3.80 20.77
N LYS A 191 4.80 3.40 20.37
CA LYS A 191 3.56 3.67 21.10
C LYS A 191 3.11 2.45 21.89
N HIS A 192 3.31 1.25 21.35
CA HIS A 192 2.86 0.01 21.98
C HIS A 192 3.88 -1.12 21.83
N THR A 193 4.01 -1.90 22.91
CA THR A 193 4.65 -3.22 22.94
C THR A 193 3.60 -4.20 23.42
N ILE A 194 3.35 -5.22 22.62
CA ILE A 194 2.22 -6.13 22.78
C ILE A 194 2.77 -7.56 22.75
N HIS A 195 2.70 -8.29 23.86
CA HIS A 195 3.11 -9.70 23.87
C HIS A 195 1.96 -10.58 23.40
N ILE A 196 2.15 -11.30 22.29
CA ILE A 196 1.14 -12.17 21.69
C ILE A 196 0.70 -13.25 22.69
N ASN A 197 1.62 -13.74 23.51
CA ASN A 197 1.34 -14.71 24.55
C ASN A 197 0.36 -14.23 25.62
N ASP A 198 0.19 -12.92 25.80
CA ASP A 198 -0.82 -12.38 26.71
C ASP A 198 -2.24 -12.61 26.20
N PHE A 199 -2.43 -12.78 24.89
CA PHE A 199 -3.72 -13.12 24.27
C PHE A 199 -3.97 -14.63 24.16
N VAL A 200 -2.91 -15.45 24.22
CA VAL A 200 -3.00 -16.91 24.04
C VAL A 200 -3.43 -17.62 25.34
N LYS A 201 -3.33 -16.97 26.50
CA LYS A 201 -3.70 -17.56 27.81
C LYS A 201 -5.19 -17.88 27.98
N ASP A 202 -6.07 -17.28 27.17
CA ASP A 202 -7.51 -17.58 27.19
C ASP A 202 -7.93 -18.69 26.20
N CYS A 203 -7.02 -19.19 25.36
CA CYS A 203 -7.29 -20.26 24.39
C CYS A 203 -6.95 -21.66 24.92
N SER A 204 -7.30 -21.96 26.17
CA SER A 204 -7.36 -23.35 26.66
C SER A 204 -8.66 -24.08 26.25
N GLY A 205 -9.50 -23.45 25.43
CA GLY A 205 -10.48 -24.12 24.58
C GLY A 205 -9.98 -24.15 23.15
N GLY A 206 -9.50 -25.31 22.69
CA GLY A 206 -8.85 -25.47 21.39
C GLY A 206 -9.68 -24.94 20.22
N ILE A 207 -9.01 -24.27 19.29
CA ILE A 207 -9.58 -23.97 17.97
C ILE A 207 -8.66 -24.59 16.94
N TRP A 208 -9.13 -25.70 16.39
CA TRP A 208 -8.74 -26.16 15.06
C TRP A 208 -9.10 -25.04 14.08
N CYS A 209 -8.09 -24.39 13.49
CA CYS A 209 -8.31 -23.61 12.28
C CYS A 209 -8.61 -24.58 11.13
N LEU A 210 -9.85 -25.08 11.09
CA LEU A 210 -10.43 -25.64 9.89
C LEU A 210 -10.73 -24.47 8.95
N ILE A 211 -9.81 -24.23 8.01
CA ILE A 211 -10.15 -23.64 6.73
C ILE A 211 -11.05 -24.67 6.02
N ASN A 212 -12.34 -24.67 6.37
CA ASN A 212 -13.30 -25.57 5.74
C ASN A 212 -13.73 -24.98 4.39
N ASN A 213 -13.34 -25.71 3.35
CA ASN A 213 -13.93 -25.70 2.02
C ASN A 213 -15.46 -25.85 2.08
N ASN A 214 -16.14 -25.13 1.16
CA ASN A 214 -17.40 -25.48 0.51
C ASN A 214 -18.61 -25.88 1.39
N SER A 215 -19.56 -24.95 1.53
CA SER A 215 -20.94 -25.04 1.00
C SER A 215 -21.89 -24.17 1.83
N TRP A 216 -22.63 -23.28 1.17
CA TRP A 216 -23.78 -22.59 1.76
C TRP A 216 -25.08 -23.19 1.21
N PRO A 217 -26.15 -23.23 2.01
CA PRO A 217 -27.38 -23.92 1.63
C PRO A 217 -28.13 -23.14 0.55
N LYS A 218 -28.75 -23.88 -0.38
CA LYS A 218 -29.75 -23.34 -1.30
C LYS A 218 -31.07 -23.07 -0.55
N PRO A 219 -31.90 -22.12 -1.04
CA PRO A 219 -33.16 -21.72 -0.40
C PRO A 219 -34.15 -22.86 -0.27
#